data_AF-A0A7W4KE45-F1
#
_entry.id   AF-A0A7W4KE45-F1
#
_cell.length_a   1.000
_cell.length_b   1.000
_cell.length_c   1.000
_cell.angle_alpha   90.00
_cell.angle_beta   90.00
_cell.angle_gamma   90.00
#
_symmetry.space_group_name_H-M   'P 1'
#
loop_
_entity.id
_entity.type
_entity.pdbx_description
1 polymer ?
#
loop_
_entity_poly.entity_id
_entity_poly.type
_entity_poly.pdbx_seq_one_letter_code
_entity_poly.pdbx_strand_id
1 'polypeptide(L)'
;MRSVADLVLKSGWAERALQRLFRDYLGVSPKWVIRRFRLQEAAECLARQTGTIASVAAELGYFDQTHFARDFKSVIGLSPRHFLDKARTTR
;
A
#
# COMPACT_ATOMS: atom_id res chain seq x y z
N MET A 1 -1.15 -10.04 1.06
CA MET A 1 0.23 -10.26 0.56
C MET A 1 1.08 -9.14 1.12
N ARG A 2 1.98 -9.41 2.07
CA ARG A 2 2.64 -8.37 2.87
C ARG A 2 4.12 -8.16 2.52
N SER A 3 4.77 -9.16 1.93
CA SER A 3 6.19 -9.10 1.56
C SER A 3 6.50 -9.84 0.23
N VAL A 4 7.71 -9.62 -0.31
CA VAL A 4 8.20 -10.40 -1.47
C VAL A 4 8.37 -11.87 -1.10
N ALA A 5 8.79 -12.17 0.13
CA ALA A 5 8.89 -13.53 0.63
C ALA A 5 7.53 -14.24 0.65
N ASP A 6 6.45 -13.54 1.07
CA ASP A 6 5.09 -14.10 1.00
C ASP A 6 4.70 -14.45 -0.44
N LEU A 7 5.09 -13.60 -1.40
CA LEU A 7 4.78 -13.79 -2.81
C LEU A 7 5.60 -14.94 -3.42
N VAL A 8 6.87 -15.11 -3.00
CA VAL A 8 7.68 -16.30 -3.32
C VAL A 8 7.00 -17.57 -2.81
N LEU A 9 6.63 -17.59 -1.52
CA LEU A 9 5.99 -18.75 -0.90
C LEU A 9 4.65 -19.11 -1.58
N LYS A 10 3.85 -18.11 -1.95
CA LYS A 10 2.54 -18.34 -2.59
C LYS A 10 2.62 -18.73 -4.06
N SER A 11 3.63 -18.26 -4.77
CA SER A 11 3.74 -18.46 -6.22
C SER A 11 4.58 -19.68 -6.59
N GLY A 12 5.45 -20.15 -5.69
CA GLY A 12 6.40 -21.24 -5.95
C GLY A 12 7.63 -20.81 -6.77
N TRP A 13 7.74 -19.53 -7.12
CA TRP A 13 8.86 -19.00 -7.89
C TRP A 13 9.98 -18.53 -6.99
N ALA A 14 11.23 -18.78 -7.40
CA ALA A 14 12.38 -18.15 -6.77
C ALA A 14 12.31 -16.61 -6.87
N GLU A 15 12.80 -15.91 -5.85
CA GLU A 15 12.72 -14.45 -5.77
C GLU A 15 13.29 -13.74 -7.01
N ARG A 16 14.42 -14.20 -7.53
CA ARG A 16 15.04 -13.61 -8.75
C ARG A 16 14.16 -13.76 -9.98
N ALA A 17 13.49 -14.91 -10.13
CA ALA A 17 12.58 -15.14 -11.25
C ALA A 17 11.37 -14.21 -11.15
N LEU A 18 10.80 -14.08 -9.96
CA LEU A 18 9.70 -13.16 -9.68
C LEU A 18 10.08 -11.69 -9.96
N GLN A 19 11.26 -11.24 -9.50
CA GLN A 19 11.75 -9.89 -9.78
C GLN A 19 11.94 -9.64 -11.29
N ARG A 20 12.42 -10.64 -12.04
CA ARG A 20 12.54 -10.55 -13.50
C ARG A 20 11.16 -10.45 -14.16
N LEU A 21 10.21 -11.32 -13.82
CA LEU A 21 8.85 -11.27 -14.36
C LEU A 21 8.18 -9.90 -14.12
N PHE A 22 8.31 -9.34 -12.91
CA PHE A 22 7.74 -8.03 -12.62
C PHE A 22 8.39 -6.91 -13.44
N ARG A 23 9.71 -6.95 -13.66
CA ARG A 23 10.37 -6.01 -14.57
C ARG A 23 9.91 -6.19 -16.01
N ASP A 24 9.91 -7.42 -16.51
CA ASP A 24 9.68 -7.71 -17.93
C ASP A 24 8.23 -7.42 -18.34
N TYR A 25 7.27 -7.72 -17.46
CA TYR A 25 5.84 -7.58 -17.77
C TYR A 25 5.17 -6.32 -17.21
N LEU A 26 5.66 -5.78 -16.07
CA LEU A 26 5.04 -4.64 -15.41
C LEU A 26 5.94 -3.39 -15.36
N GLY A 27 7.22 -3.51 -15.75
CA GLY A 27 8.19 -2.42 -15.69
C GLY A 27 8.56 -1.96 -14.27
N VAL A 28 8.11 -2.67 -13.23
CA VAL A 28 8.26 -2.27 -11.82
C VAL A 28 8.77 -3.42 -10.97
N SER A 29 9.20 -3.15 -9.74
CA SER A 29 9.61 -4.20 -8.80
C SER A 29 8.42 -4.84 -8.07
N PRO A 30 8.53 -6.10 -7.62
CA PRO A 30 7.50 -6.72 -6.77
C PRO A 30 7.22 -5.90 -5.50
N LYS A 31 8.26 -5.31 -4.89
CA LYS A 31 8.12 -4.44 -3.71
C LYS A 31 7.24 -3.23 -3.99
N TRP A 32 7.40 -2.61 -5.17
CA TRP A 32 6.57 -1.46 -5.56
C TRP A 32 5.10 -1.84 -5.66
N VAL A 33 4.79 -2.97 -6.29
CA VAL A 33 3.40 -3.46 -6.43
C VAL A 33 2.80 -3.82 -5.07
N ILE A 34 3.54 -4.53 -4.22
CA ILE A 34 3.09 -4.86 -2.86
C ILE A 34 2.81 -3.58 -2.06
N ARG A 35 3.70 -2.59 -2.13
CA ARG A 35 3.50 -1.31 -1.45
C ARG A 35 2.26 -0.59 -1.97
N ARG A 36 2.06 -0.54 -3.29
CA ARG A 36 0.88 0.06 -3.92
C ARG A 36 -0.41 -0.62 -3.44
N PHE A 37 -0.46 -1.95 -3.48
CA PHE A 37 -1.60 -2.73 -3.00
C PHE A 37 -1.90 -2.43 -1.52
N ARG A 38 -0.88 -2.42 -0.67
CA ARG A 38 -1.04 -2.10 0.76
C ARG A 38 -1.59 -0.70 1.02
N LEU A 39 -1.20 0.29 0.21
CA LEU A 39 -1.71 1.67 0.33
C LEU A 39 -3.15 1.80 -0.19
N GLN A 40 -3.57 0.97 -1.15
CA GLN A 40 -4.97 0.90 -1.58
C GLN A 40 -5.85 0.30 -0.48
N GLU A 41 -5.44 -0.80 0.14
CA GLU A 41 -6.12 -1.39 1.31
C GLU A 41 -6.24 -0.38 2.47
N ALA A 42 -5.18 0.41 2.69
CA ALA A 42 -5.18 1.50 3.66
C ALA A 42 -6.28 2.54 3.38
N ALA A 43 -6.43 2.92 2.11
CA ALA A 43 -7.47 3.86 1.67
C ALA A 43 -8.86 3.26 1.89
N GLU A 44 -9.06 1.98 1.60
CA GLU A 44 -10.34 1.30 1.88
C GLU A 44 -10.66 1.26 3.38
N CYS A 45 -9.69 0.94 4.23
CA CYS A 45 -9.86 0.93 5.68
C CYS A 45 -10.26 2.32 6.21
N LEU A 46 -9.60 3.38 5.71
CA LEU A 46 -9.95 4.75 6.04
C LEU A 46 -11.34 5.15 5.52
N ALA A 47 -11.71 4.74 4.30
CA ALA A 47 -13.03 5.00 3.73
C ALA A 47 -14.15 4.33 4.53
N ARG A 48 -13.91 3.11 5.02
CA ARG A 48 -14.84 2.36 5.89
C ARG A 48 -14.83 2.82 7.35
N GLN A 49 -13.96 3.77 7.70
CA GLN A 49 -13.78 4.28 9.06
C GLN A 49 -13.44 3.19 10.09
N THR A 50 -12.82 2.09 9.64
CA THR A 50 -12.43 0.96 10.50
C THR A 50 -11.06 1.15 11.15
N GLY A 51 -10.47 2.35 11.02
CA GLY A 51 -9.17 2.69 11.60
C GLY A 51 -8.88 4.18 11.55
N THR A 52 -7.86 4.59 12.30
CA THR A 52 -7.31 5.95 12.27
C THR A 52 -6.13 6.02 11.31
N ILE A 53 -5.76 7.23 10.86
CA ILE A 53 -4.52 7.44 10.08
C ILE A 53 -3.31 6.83 10.81
N ALA A 54 -3.24 7.00 12.14
CA ALA A 54 -2.15 6.48 12.96
C ALA A 54 -2.11 4.94 12.98
N SER A 55 -3.26 4.30 13.23
CA SER A 55 -3.33 2.84 13.33
C SER A 55 -3.05 2.18 11.97
N VAL A 56 -3.61 2.73 10.89
CA VAL A 56 -3.37 2.25 9.52
C VAL A 56 -1.89 2.41 9.14
N ALA A 57 -1.27 3.55 9.47
CA ALA A 57 0.17 3.75 9.24
C ALA A 57 1.03 2.72 10.02
N ALA A 58 0.69 2.45 11.27
CA ALA A 58 1.39 1.48 12.11
C ALA A 58 1.25 0.05 11.57
N GLU A 59 0.05 -0.37 11.15
CA GLU A 59 -0.18 -1.69 10.52
C GLU A 59 0.59 -1.86 9.21
N LEU A 60 0.86 -0.75 8.52
CA LEU A 60 1.67 -0.73 7.32
C LEU A 60 3.18 -0.80 7.61
N GLY A 61 3.58 -0.62 8.87
CA GLY A 61 4.96 -0.60 9.33
C GLY A 61 5.64 0.77 9.19
N TYR A 62 4.87 1.86 9.07
CA TYR A 62 5.44 3.20 9.10
C TYR A 62 5.72 3.63 10.54
N PHE A 63 6.91 4.20 10.75
CA PHE A 63 7.31 4.73 12.05
C PHE A 63 6.58 6.04 12.38
N ASP A 64 6.34 6.88 11.37
CA ASP A 64 5.68 8.17 11.53
C ASP A 64 4.62 8.43 10.44
N GLN A 65 3.64 9.27 10.80
CA GLN A 65 2.54 9.63 9.91
C GLN A 65 2.97 10.48 8.72
N THR A 66 4.09 11.20 8.79
CA THR A 66 4.55 12.06 7.70
C THR A 66 5.04 11.22 6.53
N HIS A 67 5.81 10.16 6.82
CA HIS A 67 6.30 9.24 5.82
C HIS A 67 5.13 8.46 5.18
N PHE A 68 4.20 7.98 6.00
CA PHE A 68 2.95 7.39 5.51
C PHE A 68 2.17 8.36 4.62
N ALA A 69 1.98 9.62 5.03
CA ALA A 69 1.19 10.58 4.27
C ALA A 69 1.80 10.91 2.90
N ARG A 70 3.13 10.99 2.79
CA ARG A 70 3.83 11.16 1.51
C ARG A 70 3.60 9.97 0.59
N ASP A 71 3.76 8.77 1.13
CA ASP A 71 3.61 7.51 0.38
C ASP A 71 2.17 7.26 -0.04
N PHE A 72 1.22 7.54 0.85
CA PHE A 72 -0.21 7.47 0.56
C PHE A 72 -0.57 8.48 -0.53
N LYS A 73 -0.11 9.72 -0.44
CA LYS A 73 -0.37 10.74 -1.47
C LYS A 73 0.23 10.35 -2.82
N SER A 74 1.43 9.76 -2.87
CA SER A 74 2.04 9.37 -4.15
C SER A 74 1.28 8.25 -4.86
N VAL A 75 0.57 7.40 -4.12
CA VAL A 75 -0.20 6.28 -4.68
C VAL A 75 -1.69 6.61 -4.89
N ILE A 76 -2.32 7.26 -3.92
CA ILE A 76 -3.77 7.54 -3.88
C ILE A 76 -4.10 8.93 -4.45
N GLY A 77 -3.12 9.84 -4.55
CA GLY A 77 -3.26 11.19 -5.09
C GLY A 77 -3.72 12.24 -4.07
N LEU A 78 -4.21 11.82 -2.90
CA LEU A 78 -4.67 12.69 -1.81
C LEU A 78 -3.90 12.40 -0.53
N SER A 79 -3.75 13.38 0.36
CA SER A 79 -3.28 13.09 1.72
C SER A 79 -4.32 12.25 2.47
N PRO A 80 -3.92 11.42 3.45
CA PRO A 80 -4.87 10.62 4.23
C PRO A 80 -5.99 11.45 4.87
N ARG A 81 -5.67 12.66 5.34
CA ARG A 81 -6.64 13.59 5.94
C ARG A 81 -7.63 14.12 4.91
N HIS A 82 -7.18 14.56 3.73
CA HIS A 82 -8.08 15.02 2.66
C HIS A 82 -8.95 13.89 2.11
N PHE A 83 -8.40 12.68 2.06
CA PHE A 83 -9.14 11.50 1.65
C PHE A 83 -10.31 11.21 2.60
N LEU A 84 -10.07 11.25 3.92
CA LEU A 84 -11.11 11.08 4.94
C LEU A 84 -12.19 12.18 4.87
N ASP A 85 -11.78 13.43 4.64
CA ASP A 85 -12.71 14.56 4.55
C ASP A 85 -13.67 14.41 3.35
N LYS A 86 -13.14 14.00 2.19
CA LYS A 86 -13.96 13.65 1.03
C LYS A 86 -14.87 12.45 1.29
N ALA A 87 -14.37 11.40 1.94
CA ALA A 87 -15.17 10.22 2.27
C ALA A 87 -16.34 10.54 3.21
N ARG A 88 -16.23 11.60 4.04
CA ARG A 88 -17.31 12.10 4.90
C ARG A 88 -18.33 12.97 4.17
N THR A 89 -17.90 13.69 3.14
CA THR A 89 -18.74 14.65 2.39
C THR A 89 -19.60 13.97 1.31
N THR A 90 -19.15 12.84 0.75
CA THR A 90 -19.88 12.09 -0.29
C THR A 90 -20.99 11.20 0.28
N ARG A 91 -21.45 11.46 1.52
CA ARG A 91 -22.49 10.68 2.21
C ARG A 91 -23.62 11.60 2.63
#